data_AF-A0A9W6RQX2-F1
#
_entry.id   AF-A0A9W6RQX2-F1
#
_cell.length_a   1.000
_cell.length_b   1.000
_cell.length_c   1.000
_cell.angle_alpha   90.00
_cell.angle_beta   90.00
_cell.angle_gamma   90.00
#
_symmetry.space_group_name_H-M   'P 1'
#
loop_
_entity.id
_entity.type
_entity.pdbx_description
1 polymer ?
#
loop_
_entity_poly.entity_id
_entity_poly.type
_entity_poly.pdbx_seq_one_letter_code
_entity_poly.pdbx_strand_id
1 'polypeptide(L)'
;MRWRDGNGGKWRLRQRRLAWSAKVPLEAASDMIPGGLGDDPISFIIGLPGLAVFLIVLALWLVEFVLRLLLTPVAMVLRLLGAIPYRLELLHNGRHVETYRATGLSALWRERKRLAAGGVYRG
;
A
#
# COMPACT_ATOMS: atom_id res chain seq x y z
N MET A 1 -2.26 13.17 5.73
CA MET A 1 -2.18 14.61 6.06
C MET A 1 -0.74 15.05 5.88
N ARG A 2 -0.48 16.29 5.46
CA ARG A 2 0.87 16.84 5.24
C ARG A 2 0.91 18.26 5.80
N TRP A 3 2.01 18.65 6.41
CA TRP A 3 2.25 20.03 6.86
C TRP A 3 3.76 20.33 6.83
N ARG A 4 4.12 21.59 7.05
CA ARG A 4 5.51 22.04 7.13
C ARG A 4 5.71 22.72 8.49
N ASP A 5 6.85 22.49 9.13
CA ASP A 5 7.23 23.20 10.36
C ASP A 5 7.91 24.55 10.05
N GLY A 6 8.18 25.35 11.10
CA GLY A 6 8.83 26.66 10.99
C GLY A 6 10.26 26.60 10.44
N ASN A 7 10.92 25.44 10.56
CA ASN A 7 12.27 25.19 10.06
C ASN A 7 12.29 24.63 8.62
N GLY A 8 11.12 24.58 7.96
CA GLY A 8 10.98 24.10 6.58
C GLY A 8 10.87 22.57 6.44
N GLY A 9 10.91 21.82 7.54
CA GLY A 9 10.74 20.37 7.60
C GLY A 9 9.34 19.93 7.16
N LYS A 10 9.28 18.92 6.29
CA LYS A 10 8.04 18.40 5.73
C LYS A 10 7.54 17.22 6.55
N TRP A 11 6.38 17.37 7.16
CA TRP A 11 5.72 16.32 7.92
C TRP A 11 4.60 15.68 7.12
N ARG A 12 4.45 14.36 7.29
CA ARG A 12 3.37 13.58 6.67
C ARG A 12 2.87 12.54 7.65
N LEU A 13 1.56 12.59 7.93
CA LEU A 13 0.85 11.54 8.64
C LEU A 13 0.15 10.62 7.62
N ARG A 14 0.48 9.34 7.65
CA ARG A 14 -0.08 8.30 6.78
C ARG A 14 -0.84 7.28 7.62
N GLN A 15 -2.08 7.00 7.25
CA GLN A 15 -2.83 5.88 7.82
C GLN A 15 -2.56 4.63 6.99
N ARG A 16 -2.08 3.56 7.62
CA ARG A 16 -1.85 2.29 6.97
C ARG A 16 -3.11 1.43 7.08
N ARG A 17 -3.85 1.34 5.98
CA ARG A 17 -5.13 0.61 5.92
C ARG A 17 -4.96 -0.90 5.85
N LEU A 18 -3.86 -1.42 5.32
CA LEU A 18 -3.58 -2.86 5.24
C LEU A 18 -2.15 -3.13 5.69
N ALA A 19 -1.89 -4.31 6.27
CA ALA A 19 -0.56 -4.71 6.73
C ALA A 19 0.47 -4.70 5.59
N TRP A 20 0.05 -5.01 4.36
CA TRP A 20 0.93 -5.25 3.22
C TRP A 20 0.52 -4.48 1.96
N SER A 21 0.67 -3.15 1.94
CA SER A 21 0.80 -2.47 0.63
C SER A 21 2.27 -2.54 0.22
N ALA A 22 2.70 -3.67 -0.33
CA ALA A 22 3.94 -3.69 -1.10
C ALA A 22 3.68 -2.82 -2.33
N LYS A 23 4.42 -1.71 -2.44
CA LYS A 23 4.48 -0.98 -3.71
C LYS A 23 5.38 -1.81 -4.61
N VAL A 24 4.81 -2.45 -5.61
CA VAL A 24 5.62 -3.04 -6.68
C VAL A 24 6.08 -1.86 -7.54
N PRO A 25 7.40 -1.61 -7.65
CA PRO A 25 7.90 -0.59 -8.57
C PRO A 25 7.49 -0.96 -9.99
N LEU A 26 6.89 -0.02 -10.71
CA LEU A 26 6.40 -0.24 -12.07
C LEU A 26 7.55 -0.59 -13.02
N GLU A 27 8.77 -0.13 -12.71
CA GLU A 27 9.98 -0.44 -13.48
C GLU A 27 10.28 -1.95 -13.51
N ALA A 28 9.93 -2.70 -12.47
CA ALA A 28 10.13 -4.16 -12.46
C ALA A 28 9.15 -4.92 -13.38
N ALA A 29 8.03 -4.29 -13.76
CA ALA A 29 7.02 -4.91 -14.61
C ALA A 29 7.33 -4.74 -16.11
N SER A 30 8.05 -3.67 -16.51
CA SER A 30 8.39 -3.43 -17.91
C SER A 30 9.44 -4.42 -18.45
N ASP A 31 10.37 -4.88 -17.61
CA ASP A 31 11.42 -5.83 -18.00
C ASP A 31 10.89 -7.25 -18.26
N MET A 32 9.66 -7.54 -17.82
CA MET A 32 9.02 -8.84 -17.98
C MET A 32 8.12 -8.94 -19.22
N ILE A 33 8.06 -7.93 -20.08
CA ILE A 33 7.25 -7.96 -21.31
C ILE A 33 8.11 -8.51 -22.44
N PRO A 34 8.00 -9.81 -22.82
CA PRO A 34 8.70 -10.33 -23.98
C PRO A 34 8.16 -9.66 -25.25
N GLY A 35 9.03 -8.93 -25.95
CA GLY A 35 8.71 -8.19 -27.17
C GLY A 35 8.50 -9.05 -28.43
N GLY A 36 7.94 -10.25 -28.31
CA GLY A 36 7.93 -11.24 -29.39
C GLY A 36 6.68 -12.11 -29.43
N LEU A 37 5.52 -11.52 -29.74
CA LEU A 37 4.52 -12.23 -30.55
C LEU A 37 4.73 -11.76 -31.99
N GLY A 38 5.73 -12.32 -32.66
CA GLY A 38 5.91 -12.11 -34.11
C GLY A 38 4.82 -12.85 -34.90
N ASP A 39 4.49 -12.34 -36.10
CA ASP A 39 3.47 -12.91 -37.01
C ASP A 39 3.83 -14.31 -37.56
N ASP A 40 4.99 -14.86 -37.18
CA ASP A 40 5.50 -16.13 -37.68
C ASP A 40 5.13 -17.31 -36.74
N PRO A 41 4.69 -18.47 -37.30
CA PRO A 41 4.24 -19.61 -36.50
C PRO A 41 5.32 -20.19 -35.58
N ILE A 42 6.60 -20.03 -35.91
CA ILE A 42 7.72 -20.46 -35.06
C ILE A 42 7.84 -19.57 -33.82
N SER A 43 7.69 -18.25 -34.00
CA SER A 43 7.69 -17.26 -32.92
C SER A 43 6.53 -17.51 -31.94
N PHE A 44 5.36 -17.91 -32.44
CA PHE A 44 4.22 -18.30 -31.60
C PHE A 44 4.51 -19.53 -30.72
N ILE A 45 5.12 -20.57 -31.29
CA ILE A 45 5.46 -21.80 -30.54
C ILE A 45 6.48 -21.50 -29.44
N ILE A 46 7.47 -20.64 -29.71
CA ILE A 46 8.46 -20.21 -28.72
C ILE A 46 7.82 -19.31 -27.65
N GLY A 47 6.77 -18.56 -27.99
CA GLY A 47 6.02 -17.71 -27.07
C GLY A 47 5.06 -18.45 -26.13
N LEU A 48 4.63 -19.68 -26.47
CA LEU A 48 3.66 -20.47 -25.67
C LEU A 48 4.08 -20.69 -24.21
N PRO A 49 5.34 -21.06 -23.88
CA PRO A 49 5.79 -21.15 -22.50
C PRO A 49 5.69 -19.82 -21.76
N GLY A 50 6.04 -18.72 -22.41
CA GLY A 50 5.91 -17.37 -21.85
C GLY A 50 4.46 -17.01 -21.56
N LEU A 51 3.56 -17.31 -22.49
CA LEU A 51 2.12 -17.12 -22.30
C LEU A 51 1.58 -17.97 -21.15
N ALA A 52 2.00 -19.24 -21.04
CA ALA A 52 1.61 -20.12 -19.95
C ALA A 52 2.06 -19.56 -18.59
N VAL A 53 3.32 -19.12 -18.47
CA VAL A 53 3.84 -18.47 -17.25
C VAL A 53 3.05 -17.20 -16.94
N PHE A 54 2.80 -16.36 -17.95
CA PHE A 54 2.01 -15.13 -17.80
C PHE A 54 0.61 -15.43 -17.26
N LEU A 55 -0.09 -16.42 -17.83
CA LEU A 55 -1.43 -16.82 -17.40
C LEU A 55 -1.44 -17.34 -15.96
N ILE A 56 -0.44 -18.11 -15.55
CA ILE A 56 -0.30 -18.60 -14.18
C ILE A 56 -0.09 -17.43 -13.21
N VAL A 57 0.84 -16.52 -13.54
CA VAL A 57 1.12 -15.33 -12.71
C VAL A 57 -0.13 -14.44 -12.62
N LEU A 58 -0.83 -14.25 -13.74
CA LEU A 58 -2.08 -13.50 -13.79
C LEU A 58 -3.16 -14.14 -12.90
N ALA A 59 -3.33 -15.46 -12.97
CA ALA A 59 -4.29 -16.19 -12.15
C ALA A 59 -3.97 -16.05 -10.64
N LEU A 60 -2.70 -16.22 -10.25
CA LEU A 60 -2.26 -16.02 -8.87
C LEU A 60 -2.50 -14.59 -8.39
N TRP A 61 -2.19 -13.61 -9.24
CA TRP A 61 -2.44 -12.20 -8.94
C TRP A 61 -3.94 -11.90 -8.77
N LEU A 62 -4.80 -12.48 -9.61
CA LEU A 62 -6.26 -12.34 -9.48
C LEU A 62 -6.78 -12.96 -8.19
N VAL A 63 -6.31 -14.15 -7.82
CA VAL A 63 -6.65 -14.79 -6.55
C VAL A 63 -6.25 -13.90 -5.37
N GLU A 64 -5.03 -13.36 -5.39
CA GLU A 64 -4.58 -12.42 -4.36
C GLU A 64 -5.45 -11.15 -4.33
N PHE A 65 -5.83 -10.62 -5.49
CA PHE A 65 -6.69 -9.45 -5.60
C PHE A 65 -8.07 -9.72 -4.98
N VAL A 66 -8.69 -10.85 -5.30
CA VAL A 66 -9.99 -11.26 -4.73
C VAL A 66 -9.88 -11.44 -3.20
N LEU A 67 -8.82 -12.09 -2.71
CA LEU A 67 -8.58 -12.22 -1.28
C LEU A 67 -8.45 -10.86 -0.60
N ARG A 68 -7.69 -9.92 -1.18
CA ARG A 68 -7.57 -8.55 -0.66
C ARG A 68 -8.91 -7.82 -0.68
N LEU A 69 -9.71 -8.00 -1.73
CA LEU A 69 -11.03 -7.39 -1.85
C LEU A 69 -11.99 -7.92 -0.77
N LEU A 70 -11.98 -9.23 -0.49
CA LEU A 70 -12.80 -9.86 0.55
C LEU A 70 -12.31 -9.55 1.97
N LEU A 71 -11.00 -9.52 2.19
CA LEU A 71 -10.42 -9.23 3.51
C LEU A 71 -10.55 -7.75 3.89
N THR A 72 -10.69 -6.84 2.93
CA THR A 72 -10.84 -5.41 3.20
C THR A 72 -12.09 -5.07 4.03
N PRO A 73 -13.31 -5.48 3.65
CA PRO A 73 -14.51 -5.22 4.46
C PRO A 73 -14.44 -5.95 5.80
N VAL A 74 -13.94 -7.20 5.84
CA VAL A 74 -13.77 -7.95 7.08
C VAL A 74 -12.84 -7.22 8.05
N ALA A 75 -11.67 -6.78 7.58
CA ALA A 75 -10.74 -6.00 8.39
C ALA A 75 -11.32 -4.64 8.81
N MET A 76 -12.18 -4.03 8.00
CA MET A 76 -12.88 -2.81 8.36
C MET A 76 -13.88 -3.05 9.51
N VAL A 77 -14.66 -4.13 9.45
CA VAL A 77 -15.58 -4.53 10.54
C VAL A 77 -14.80 -4.86 11.81
N LEU A 78 -13.73 -5.65 11.72
CA LEU A 78 -12.88 -5.97 12.88
C LEU A 78 -12.24 -4.73 13.51
N ARG A 79 -11.91 -3.71 12.71
CA ARG A 79 -11.44 -2.41 13.23
C ARG A 79 -12.51 -1.59 13.92
N LEU A 80 -13.73 -1.63 13.39
CA LEU A 80 -14.89 -0.97 14.01
C LEU A 80 -15.22 -1.61 15.37
N LEU A 81 -15.14 -2.94 15.44
CA LEU A 81 -15.29 -3.72 16.68
C LEU A 81 -14.09 -3.59 17.65
N GLY A 82 -13.01 -2.90 17.24
CA GLY A 82 -11.82 -2.72 18.07
C GLY A 82 -10.91 -3.95 18.18
N ALA A 83 -11.20 -5.05 17.47
CA ALA A 83 -10.37 -6.24 17.45
C ALA A 83 -9.03 -6.02 16.74
N ILE A 84 -8.98 -5.09 15.77
CA ILE A 84 -7.76 -4.71 15.05
C ILE A 84 -7.52 -3.21 15.23
N PRO A 85 -6.32 -2.77 15.63
CA PRO A 85 -6.01 -1.34 15.72
C PRO A 85 -5.79 -0.71 14.33
N TYR A 86 -6.14 0.56 14.22
CA TYR A 86 -5.66 1.43 13.14
C TYR A 86 -4.19 1.76 13.37
N ARG A 87 -3.39 1.76 12.30
CA ARG A 87 -1.96 2.11 12.36
C ARG A 87 -1.72 3.44 11.64
N LEU A 88 -1.16 4.40 12.37
CA LEU A 88 -0.74 5.70 11.87
C LEU A 88 0.78 5.75 11.83
N GLU A 89 1.36 6.18 10.72
CA GLU A 89 2.79 6.38 10.53
C GLU A 89 3.06 7.87 10.38
N LEU A 90 3.96 8.40 11.21
CA LEU A 90 4.44 9.76 11.13
C LEU A 90 5.77 9.77 10.39
N LEU A 91 5.86 10.60 9.34
CA LEU A 91 7.05 10.77 8.54
C LEU A 91 7.53 12.23 8.59
N HIS A 92 8.84 12.42 8.71
CA HIS A 92 9.52 13.71 8.63
C HIS A 92 10.56 13.67 7.51
N ASN A 93 10.48 14.60 6.57
CA ASN A 93 11.34 14.63 5.37
C ASN A 93 11.42 13.28 4.64
N GLY A 94 10.29 12.54 4.63
CA GLY A 94 10.19 11.23 4.00
C GLY A 94 10.73 10.05 4.83
N ARG A 95 11.39 10.30 5.97
CA ARG A 95 11.85 9.26 6.90
C ARG A 95 10.77 8.94 7.91
N HIS A 96 10.64 7.65 8.27
CA HIS A 96 9.74 7.22 9.33
C HIS A 96 10.27 7.70 10.68
N VAL A 97 9.43 8.42 11.43
CA VAL A 97 9.77 8.89 12.78
C VAL A 97 9.12 7.98 13.80
N GLU A 98 7.82 7.73 13.65
CA GLU A 98 7.07 7.02 14.68
C GLU A 98 5.80 6.35 14.15
N THR A 99 5.37 5.30 14.85
CA THR A 99 4.16 4.54 14.58
C THR A 99 3.21 4.62 15.77
N TYR A 100 1.96 5.00 15.54
CA TYR A 100 0.90 5.02 16.52
C TYR A 100 -0.15 3.96 16.22
N ARG A 101 -0.67 3.31 17.25
CA ARG A 101 -1.77 2.33 17.17
C ARG A 101 -2.98 2.90 17.88
N ALA A 102 -4.10 3.01 17.18
CA ALA A 102 -5.35 3.52 17.74
C ALA A 102 -6.44 2.48 17.58
N THR A 103 -7.07 2.08 18.69
CA THR A 103 -8.16 1.11 18.68
C THR A 103 -9.49 1.85 18.57
N GLY A 104 -10.25 1.56 17.51
CA GLY A 104 -11.51 2.22 17.23
C GLY A 104 -11.39 3.60 16.59
N LEU A 105 -12.50 4.07 16.03
CA LEU A 105 -12.56 5.28 15.20
C LEU A 105 -12.32 6.56 16.03
N SER A 106 -12.86 6.64 17.24
CA SER A 106 -12.71 7.81 18.11
C SER A 106 -11.27 8.01 18.57
N ALA A 107 -10.56 6.93 18.91
CA ALA A 107 -9.14 6.97 19.23
C ALA A 107 -8.30 7.42 18.03
N LEU A 108 -8.64 6.94 16.83
CA LEU A 108 -7.98 7.36 15.59
C LEU A 108 -8.11 8.87 15.36
N TRP A 109 -9.32 9.43 15.52
CA TRP A 109 -9.57 10.87 15.35
C TRP A 109 -8.85 11.71 16.41
N ARG A 110 -8.86 11.26 17.68
CA ARG A 110 -8.14 11.93 18.76
C ARG A 110 -6.64 11.96 18.49
N GLU A 111 -6.05 10.82 18.12
CA GLU A 111 -4.61 10.75 17.86
C GLU A 111 -4.24 11.58 16.63
N ARG A 112 -5.08 11.59 15.60
CA ARG A 112 -4.88 12.43 14.42
C ARG A 112 -4.92 13.92 14.74
N LYS A 113 -5.87 14.36 15.57
CA LYS A 113 -5.93 15.76 16.04
C LYS A 113 -4.73 16.10 16.93
N ARG A 114 -4.35 15.20 17.84
CA ARG A 114 -3.19 15.37 18.73
C ARG A 114 -1.89 15.51 17.96
N LEU A 115 -1.65 14.66 16.96
CA LEU A 115 -0.45 14.72 16.13
C LEU A 115 -0.43 15.94 15.22
N ALA A 116 -1.60 16.37 14.71
CA ALA A 116 -1.71 17.60 13.95
C ALA A 116 -1.43 18.83 14.84
N ALA A 117 -1.98 18.88 16.06
CA ALA A 117 -1.75 19.98 17.00
C ALA A 117 -0.30 19.99 17.52
N GLY A 118 0.23 18.86 17.97
CA GLY A 118 1.60 18.75 18.47
C GLY A 118 2.68 18.99 17.41
N GLY A 119 2.36 18.73 16.13
CA GLY A 119 3.23 19.06 15.00
C GLY A 119 3.25 20.56 14.64
N VAL A 120 2.29 21.34 15.12
CA VAL A 120 2.25 22.81 14.99
C VAL A 120 3.07 23.49 16.09
N TYR A 121 3.19 22.88 17.27
CA TYR A 121 3.88 23.45 18.44
C TYR A 121 5.34 22.97 18.64
N ARG A 122 5.88 22.12 17.76
CA ARG A 122 7.30 21.68 17.80
C ARG A 122 8.21 22.46 16.85
N GLY A 123 7.72 23.57 16.30
CA GLY A 123 8.47 24.52 15.47
C GLY A 123 8.92 25.72 16.30
#